data_AF-A0A8X6N5M2-F1
#
_entry.id   AF-A0A8X6N5M2-F1
#
_cell.length_a   1.000
_cell.length_b   1.000
_cell.length_c   1.000
_cell.angle_alpha   90.00
_cell.angle_beta   90.00
_cell.angle_gamma   90.00
#
_symmetry.space_group_name_H-M   'P 1'
#
loop_
_entity.id
_entity.type
_entity.pdbx_description
1 polymer ?
#
loop_
_entity_poly.entity_id
_entity_poly.type
_entity_poly.pdbx_seq_one_letter_code
_entity_poly.pdbx_strand_id
1 'polypeptide(L)'
;MIVDTGANVTIMREDIAQQLNEKIIWTPSCVTLQTVTGGKIPIIGKMNFKITFGNSAYSHTVYVAKITDNFILGLDFSEKYNFILDFKDSSLHSTTEDVTLFRKGVSEIKPCYRIIASSDFTIPSRQELILKGYTDQEKNFRLGVFGYPDFENFPKGVLVASTLVDITKEAIPVRCANVSDKPKIIKKGKVWATCIPLT
;
A
#
# COMPACT_ATOMS: atom_id res chain seq x y z
N MET A 1 15.06 3.55 -4.21
CA MET A 1 15.34 2.10 -4.25
C MET A 1 14.74 1.48 -3.00
N ILE A 2 14.03 0.36 -3.14
CA ILE A 2 13.44 -0.41 -2.04
C ILE A 2 14.16 -1.75 -1.96
N VAL A 3 14.40 -2.24 -0.75
CA VAL A 3 14.87 -3.62 -0.51
C VAL A 3 13.63 -4.47 -0.26
N ASP A 4 13.38 -5.46 -1.12
CA ASP A 4 12.18 -6.30 -1.04
C ASP A 4 12.57 -7.78 -1.04
N THR A 5 12.49 -8.40 0.14
CA THR A 5 12.75 -9.85 0.31
C THR A 5 11.65 -10.73 -0.29
N GLY A 6 10.49 -10.16 -0.63
CA GLY A 6 9.42 -10.83 -1.37
C GLY A 6 9.63 -10.85 -2.87
N ALA A 7 10.60 -10.10 -3.41
CA ALA A 7 10.94 -10.10 -4.82
C ALA A 7 12.11 -11.04 -5.10
N ASN A 8 11.89 -12.08 -5.91
CA ASN A 8 12.95 -13.01 -6.30
C ASN A 8 14.03 -12.38 -7.20
N VAL A 9 13.70 -11.31 -7.91
CA VAL A 9 14.58 -10.67 -8.90
C VAL A 9 14.66 -9.17 -8.68
N THR A 10 15.80 -8.58 -9.03
CA THR A 10 16.03 -7.13 -8.97
C THR A 10 15.45 -6.44 -10.20
N ILE A 11 14.62 -5.42 -9.98
CA ILE A 11 13.78 -4.80 -11.02
C ILE A 11 13.97 -3.28 -11.01
N MET A 12 14.09 -2.69 -12.20
CA MET A 12 14.12 -1.25 -12.45
C MET A 12 12.88 -0.84 -13.24
N ARG A 13 12.35 0.35 -12.93
CA ARG A 13 11.23 0.92 -13.68
C ARG A 13 11.64 1.36 -15.09
N GLU A 14 10.74 1.16 -16.06
CA GLU A 14 10.98 1.44 -17.48
C GLU A 14 11.49 2.85 -17.78
N ASP A 15 10.85 3.89 -17.23
CA ASP A 15 11.22 5.29 -17.45
C ASP A 15 12.64 5.60 -16.98
N ILE A 16 13.06 5.02 -15.86
CA ILE A 16 14.41 5.17 -15.31
C ILE A 16 15.42 4.45 -16.20
N ALA A 17 15.10 3.24 -16.64
CA ALA A 17 15.96 2.49 -17.55
C ALA A 17 16.17 3.23 -18.88
N GLN A 18 15.13 3.90 -19.40
CA GLN A 18 15.24 4.72 -20.61
C GLN A 18 16.12 5.96 -20.43
N GLN A 19 16.12 6.57 -19.25
CA GLN A 19 16.96 7.74 -18.95
C GLN A 19 18.45 7.41 -18.85
N LEU A 20 18.79 6.17 -18.48
CA LEU A 20 20.17 5.77 -18.21
C LEU A 20 21.03 5.61 -19.49
N ASN A 21 20.43 5.73 -20.70
CA ASN A 21 21.12 5.64 -22.00
C ASN A 21 21.97 4.36 -22.21
N GLU A 22 21.89 3.40 -21.30
CA GLU A 22 22.54 2.10 -21.38
C GLU A 22 21.73 1.16 -22.28
N LYS A 23 22.43 0.25 -22.96
CA LYS A 23 21.80 -0.65 -23.93
C LYS A 23 20.98 -1.71 -23.21
N ILE A 24 19.66 -1.50 -23.11
CA ILE A 24 18.70 -2.51 -22.64
C ILE A 24 18.75 -3.69 -23.61
N ILE A 25 19.00 -4.89 -23.08
CA ILE A 25 18.89 -6.13 -23.83
C ILE A 25 17.44 -6.56 -23.76
N TRP A 26 16.73 -6.38 -24.86
CA TRP A 26 15.34 -6.79 -25.00
C TRP A 26 15.18 -8.29 -24.76
N THR A 27 14.25 -8.64 -23.88
CA THR A 27 13.86 -10.03 -23.65
C THR A 27 12.66 -10.39 -24.51
N PRO A 28 12.51 -11.65 -24.94
CA PRO A 28 11.31 -12.09 -25.65
C PRO A 28 10.05 -11.77 -24.85
N SER A 29 8.97 -11.40 -25.55
CA SER A 29 7.68 -10.97 -24.96
C SER A 29 6.95 -12.03 -24.11
N CYS A 30 7.51 -13.24 -23.97
CA CYS A 30 6.94 -14.34 -23.22
C CYS A 30 7.43 -14.43 -21.75
N VAL A 31 8.37 -13.58 -21.32
CA VAL A 31 8.83 -13.56 -19.93
C VAL A 31 8.03 -12.52 -19.14
N THR A 32 7.38 -12.96 -18.06
CA THR A 32 6.59 -12.10 -17.18
C THR A 32 7.02 -12.27 -15.74
N LEU A 33 7.03 -11.18 -14.97
CA LEU A 33 7.03 -11.24 -13.52
C LEU A 33 5.64 -11.64 -13.04
N GLN A 34 5.58 -12.49 -12.01
CA GLN A 34 4.34 -12.83 -11.34
C GLN A 34 4.31 -12.16 -9.97
N THR A 35 3.26 -11.40 -9.68
CA THR A 35 3.05 -10.79 -8.37
C THR A 35 2.47 -11.82 -7.39
N VAL A 36 2.57 -11.55 -6.09
CA VAL A 36 1.97 -12.38 -5.04
C VAL A 36 0.45 -12.55 -5.22
N THR A 37 -0.22 -11.55 -5.81
CA THR A 37 -1.66 -11.59 -6.14
C THR A 37 -1.99 -12.39 -7.41
N GLY A 38 -0.99 -12.96 -8.09
CA GLY A 38 -1.14 -13.70 -9.34
C GLY A 38 -1.20 -12.82 -10.59
N GLY A 39 -1.02 -11.51 -10.44
CA GLY A 39 -0.89 -10.58 -11.57
C GLY A 39 0.39 -10.87 -12.38
N LYS A 40 0.34 -10.60 -13.68
CA LYS A 40 1.48 -10.78 -14.58
C LYS A 40 1.93 -9.45 -15.14
N ILE A 41 3.21 -9.13 -14.99
CA ILE A 41 3.83 -7.91 -15.50
C ILE A 41 4.85 -8.33 -16.57
N PRO A 42 4.67 -7.91 -17.83
CA PRO A 42 5.64 -8.19 -18.89
C PRO A 42 7.01 -7.60 -18.58
N ILE A 43 8.06 -8.39 -18.80
CA ILE A 43 9.43 -7.90 -18.74
C ILE A 43 9.77 -7.26 -20.09
N ILE A 44 10.18 -6.00 -20.04
CA ILE A 44 10.57 -5.20 -21.20
C ILE A 44 11.96 -5.63 -21.68
N GLY A 45 12.88 -5.82 -20.74
CA GLY A 45 14.23 -6.28 -21.03
C GLY A 45 15.02 -6.53 -19.77
N LYS A 46 16.32 -6.73 -19.94
CA LYS A 46 17.29 -6.79 -18.86
C LYS A 46 18.55 -6.03 -19.24
N MET A 47 19.28 -5.56 -18.25
CA MET A 47 20.54 -4.86 -18.44
C MET A 47 21.51 -5.22 -17.32
N ASN A 48 22.81 -5.14 -17.60
CA ASN A 48 23.81 -5.21 -16.54
C ASN A 48 24.00 -3.79 -16.02
N PHE A 49 23.65 -3.58 -14.75
CA PHE A 49 23.65 -2.28 -14.12
C PHE A 49 24.58 -2.29 -12.90
N LYS A 50 25.31 -1.20 -12.70
CA LYS A 50 26.21 -1.07 -11.55
C LYS A 50 25.47 -0.38 -10.42
N ILE A 51 25.22 -1.11 -9.34
CA ILE A 51 24.54 -0.60 -8.15
C ILE A 51 25.61 -0.26 -7.12
N THR A 52 25.64 0.99 -6.66
CA THR A 52 26.60 1.44 -5.66
C THR A 52 25.92 1.57 -4.31
N PHE A 53 26.55 0.96 -3.31
CA PHE A 53 26.23 1.11 -1.89
C PHE A 53 27.49 1.69 -1.26
N GLY A 54 27.42 2.89 -0.68
CA GLY A 54 28.59 3.58 -0.13
C GLY A 54 29.75 3.68 -1.12
N ASN A 55 30.89 3.08 -0.80
CA ASN A 55 32.09 3.05 -1.64
C ASN A 55 32.19 1.80 -2.53
N SER A 56 31.35 0.81 -2.30
CA SER A 56 31.33 -0.45 -3.05
C SER A 56 30.34 -0.42 -4.22
N ALA A 57 30.75 -1.00 -5.35
CA ALA A 57 29.96 -1.03 -6.57
C ALA A 57 29.81 -2.46 -7.10
N TYR A 58 28.57 -2.88 -7.33
CA TYR A 58 28.19 -4.25 -7.65
C TYR A 58 27.55 -4.31 -9.03
N SER A 59 28.10 -5.12 -9.94
CA SER A 59 27.57 -5.30 -11.29
C SER A 59 26.49 -6.39 -11.30
N HIS A 60 25.23 -6.03 -11.45
CA HIS A 60 24.12 -6.99 -11.38
C HIS A 60 23.23 -6.95 -12.62
N THR A 61 22.61 -8.08 -12.96
CA THR A 61 21.61 -8.11 -14.03
C THR A 61 20.28 -7.65 -13.45
N VAL A 62 19.75 -6.55 -13.99
CA VAL A 62 18.50 -5.93 -13.55
C VAL A 62 17.44 -6.09 -14.63
N TYR A 63 16.23 -6.49 -14.24
CA TYR A 63 15.09 -6.59 -15.15
C TYR A 63 14.36 -5.26 -15.24
N VAL A 64 13.87 -4.91 -16.43
CA VAL A 64 13.14 -3.68 -16.69
C VAL A 64 11.66 -4.01 -16.85
N ALA A 65 10.79 -3.35 -16.09
CA ALA A 65 9.35 -3.57 -16.13
C ALA A 65 8.56 -2.30 -15.76
N LYS A 66 7.27 -2.28 -16.09
CA LYS A 66 6.33 -1.23 -15.65
C LYS A 66 5.88 -1.50 -14.20
N ILE A 67 6.67 -1.02 -13.25
CA ILE A 67 6.39 -1.10 -11.81
C ILE A 67 6.13 0.29 -11.22
N THR A 68 5.55 0.35 -10.02
CA THR A 68 5.30 1.63 -9.33
C THR A 68 6.60 2.20 -8.75
N ASP A 69 7.34 1.37 -8.02
CA ASP A 69 8.59 1.76 -7.38
C ASP A 69 9.70 2.00 -8.40
N ASN A 70 10.57 2.96 -8.12
CA ASN A 70 11.67 3.32 -9.03
C ASN A 70 12.63 2.14 -9.28
N PHE A 71 12.97 1.43 -8.21
CA PHE A 71 13.94 0.34 -8.23
C PHE A 71 13.69 -0.57 -7.04
N ILE A 72 13.56 -1.87 -7.29
CA ILE A 72 13.37 -2.92 -6.29
C ILE A 72 14.62 -3.80 -6.29
N LEU A 73 15.30 -3.86 -5.15
CA LEU A 73 16.41 -4.77 -4.89
C LEU A 73 15.84 -6.09 -4.40
N GLY A 74 16.01 -7.12 -5.21
CA GLY A 74 15.47 -8.45 -4.94
C GLY A 74 16.42 -9.34 -4.15
N LEU A 75 15.94 -10.55 -3.88
CA LEU A 75 16.68 -11.59 -3.19
C LEU A 75 17.89 -12.06 -4.02
N ASP A 76 17.77 -12.12 -5.35
CA ASP A 76 18.86 -12.49 -6.27
C ASP A 76 20.14 -11.65 -6.08
N PHE A 77 20.01 -10.35 -5.86
CA PHE A 77 21.13 -9.47 -5.57
C PHE A 77 21.68 -9.72 -4.17
N SER A 78 20.76 -9.82 -3.21
CA SER A 78 21.09 -9.93 -1.78
C SER A 78 21.86 -11.23 -1.50
N GLU A 79 21.41 -12.36 -2.06
CA GLU A 79 22.09 -13.65 -1.97
C GLU A 79 23.44 -13.63 -2.68
N LYS A 80 23.50 -13.10 -3.91
CA LYS A 80 24.73 -13.09 -4.71
C LYS A 80 25.88 -12.34 -4.02
N TYR A 81 25.57 -11.26 -3.32
CA TYR A 81 26.56 -10.41 -2.67
C TYR A 81 26.59 -10.55 -1.14
N ASN A 82 25.88 -11.54 -0.59
CA ASN A 82 25.81 -11.84 0.84
C ASN A 82 25.39 -10.64 1.69
N PHE A 83 24.37 -9.90 1.26
CA PHE A 83 23.80 -8.84 2.06
C PHE A 83 22.96 -9.43 3.21
N ILE A 84 23.14 -8.89 4.41
CA ILE A 84 22.40 -9.28 5.60
C ILE A 84 21.55 -8.09 6.04
N LEU A 85 20.24 -8.32 6.11
CA LEU A 85 19.28 -7.33 6.58
C LEU A 85 19.17 -7.39 8.10
N ASP A 86 19.64 -6.35 8.79
CA ASP A 86 19.48 -6.20 10.24
C ASP A 86 18.37 -5.18 10.56
N PHE A 87 17.27 -5.71 11.09
CA PHE A 87 16.12 -4.89 11.49
C PHE A 87 16.32 -4.17 12.82
N LYS A 88 17.21 -4.66 13.69
CA LYS A 88 17.46 -4.07 15.00
C LYS A 88 18.12 -2.71 14.85
N ASP A 89 19.17 -2.67 14.03
CA ASP A 89 19.95 -1.45 13.80
C ASP A 89 19.50 -0.73 12.51
N SER A 90 18.51 -1.29 11.80
CA SER A 90 18.00 -0.78 10.51
C SER A 90 19.15 -0.59 9.51
N SER A 91 19.96 -1.62 9.35
CA SER A 91 21.12 -1.64 8.47
C SER A 91 21.04 -2.79 7.50
N LEU A 92 21.65 -2.59 6.32
CA LEU A 92 21.92 -3.62 5.35
C LEU A 92 23.44 -3.83 5.34
N HIS A 93 23.87 -4.92 5.96
CA HIS A 93 25.28 -5.28 6.05
C HIS A 93 25.73 -5.90 4.74
N SER A 94 26.82 -5.41 4.18
CA SER A 94 27.56 -6.09 3.12
C SER A 94 28.89 -6.61 3.66
N THR A 95 29.61 -7.38 2.85
CA THR A 95 30.99 -7.80 3.20
C THR A 95 31.97 -6.64 3.36
N THR A 96 31.66 -5.47 2.80
CA THR A 96 32.58 -4.32 2.76
C THR A 96 32.16 -3.17 3.66
N GLU A 97 30.85 -2.91 3.74
CA GLU A 97 30.30 -1.78 4.50
C GLU A 97 28.83 -1.97 4.84
N ASP A 98 28.39 -1.27 5.88
CA ASP A 98 27.01 -1.25 6.32
C ASP A 98 26.30 -0.03 5.75
N VAL A 99 25.09 -0.27 5.22
CA VAL A 99 24.25 0.81 4.71
C VAL A 99 23.06 1.00 5.62
N THR A 100 22.92 2.19 6.19
CA THR A 100 21.73 2.54 6.97
C THR A 100 20.49 2.52 6.07
N LEU A 101 19.48 1.77 6.48
CA LEU A 101 18.20 1.69 5.83
C LEU A 101 17.29 2.80 6.32
N PHE A 102 16.77 3.56 5.37
CA PHE A 102 15.70 4.51 5.62
C PHE A 102 14.38 3.78 5.42
N ARG A 103 13.63 3.57 6.51
CA ARG A 103 12.22 3.23 6.37
C ARG A 103 11.55 4.43 5.69
N LYS A 104 10.83 4.19 4.58
CA LYS A 104 9.92 5.19 4.04
C LYS A 104 9.07 5.64 5.23
N GLY A 105 9.23 6.90 5.61
CA GLY A 105 8.68 7.41 6.85
C GLY A 105 7.22 7.01 6.95
N VAL A 106 6.81 6.66 8.16
CA VAL A 106 5.42 6.45 8.56
C VAL A 106 4.58 7.74 8.40
N SER A 107 5.08 8.75 7.67
CA SER A 107 4.34 9.91 7.18
C SER A 107 3.16 9.52 6.26
N GLU A 108 3.05 8.24 5.86
CA GLU A 108 1.90 7.68 5.16
C GLU A 108 1.12 6.63 5.99
N ILE A 109 1.18 6.62 7.34
CA ILE A 109 -0.07 6.24 8.03
C ILE A 109 -1.01 7.39 7.76
N LYS A 110 -1.76 7.29 6.65
CA LYS A 110 -2.86 8.20 6.40
C LYS A 110 -3.76 8.12 7.63
N PRO A 111 -4.01 9.25 8.34
CA PRO A 111 -4.76 9.21 9.58
C PRO A 111 -6.07 8.46 9.36
N CYS A 112 -6.32 7.35 10.06
CA CYS A 112 -7.56 6.63 9.87
C CYS A 112 -8.61 7.22 10.81
N TYR A 113 -9.46 8.08 10.26
CA TYR A 113 -10.57 8.67 11.00
C TYR A 113 -11.59 7.59 11.36
N ARG A 114 -11.81 7.40 12.66
CA ARG A 114 -12.85 6.50 13.17
C ARG A 114 -14.17 7.23 13.19
N ILE A 115 -15.14 6.73 12.44
CA ILE A 115 -16.46 7.35 12.33
C ILE A 115 -17.41 6.65 13.30
N ILE A 116 -17.90 7.43 14.25
CA ILE A 116 -18.73 7.01 15.36
C ILE A 116 -20.19 7.26 15.02
N ALA A 117 -21.07 6.30 15.30
CA ALA A 117 -22.51 6.45 15.09
C ALA A 117 -23.09 7.52 16.02
N SER A 118 -23.75 8.54 15.47
CA SER A 118 -24.34 9.65 16.24
C SER A 118 -25.56 9.23 17.06
N SER A 119 -26.24 8.14 16.66
CA SER A 119 -27.43 7.59 17.28
C SER A 119 -27.51 6.08 17.03
N ASP A 120 -28.46 5.41 17.68
CA ASP A 120 -28.81 4.04 17.32
C ASP A 120 -29.44 4.02 15.93
N PHE A 121 -28.93 3.16 15.05
CA PHE A 121 -29.46 2.97 13.71
C PHE A 121 -29.93 1.53 13.54
N THR A 122 -31.09 1.36 12.91
CA THR A 122 -31.53 0.06 12.38
C THR A 122 -31.47 0.15 10.87
N ILE A 123 -30.66 -0.69 10.25
CA ILE A 123 -30.56 -0.84 8.79
C ILE A 123 -31.44 -2.03 8.41
N PRO A 124 -32.61 -1.81 7.77
CA PRO A 124 -33.50 -2.89 7.37
C PRO A 124 -32.80 -3.87 6.41
N SER A 125 -33.31 -5.10 6.32
CA SER A 125 -32.76 -6.08 5.38
C SER A 125 -32.90 -5.59 3.94
N ARG A 126 -31.90 -5.89 3.11
CA ARG A 126 -31.86 -5.55 1.67
C ARG A 126 -32.02 -4.05 1.35
N GLN A 127 -31.70 -3.17 2.29
CA GLN A 127 -31.81 -1.71 2.09
C GLN A 127 -30.46 -1.01 2.12
N GLU A 128 -30.41 0.10 1.39
CA GLU A 128 -29.33 1.08 1.41
C GLU A 128 -29.81 2.37 2.08
N LEU A 129 -28.99 2.93 2.97
CA LEU A 129 -29.29 4.13 3.74
C LEU A 129 -28.05 5.03 3.81
N ILE A 130 -28.28 6.32 4.05
CA ILE A 130 -27.24 7.27 4.45
C ILE A 130 -27.48 7.62 5.91
N LEU A 131 -26.59 7.21 6.79
CA LEU A 131 -26.68 7.49 8.23
C LEU A 131 -25.60 8.49 8.64
N LYS A 132 -25.78 9.13 9.79
CA LYS A 132 -24.89 10.17 10.27
C LYS A 132 -23.86 9.60 11.23
N GLY A 133 -22.61 10.04 11.08
CA GLY A 133 -21.54 9.80 12.02
C GLY A 133 -20.76 11.05 12.34
N TYR A 134 -19.84 10.94 13.30
CA TYR A 134 -18.90 12.00 13.66
C TYR A 134 -17.52 11.39 13.97
N THR A 135 -16.51 12.24 14.06
CA THR A 135 -15.16 11.87 14.53
C THR A 135 -14.81 12.73 15.74
N ASP A 136 -14.21 12.11 16.75
CA ASP A 136 -13.64 12.77 17.93
C ASP A 136 -12.15 13.13 17.75
N GLN A 137 -11.53 12.66 16.65
CA GLN A 137 -10.16 12.95 16.30
C GLN A 137 -9.98 14.37 15.73
N GLU A 138 -8.78 14.91 15.88
CA GLU A 138 -8.40 16.22 15.36
C GLU A 138 -8.51 16.30 13.82
N LYS A 139 -9.22 17.31 13.34
CA LYS A 139 -9.60 17.49 11.94
C LYS A 139 -8.53 18.25 11.17
N ASN A 140 -7.42 17.58 10.91
CA ASN A 140 -6.28 18.14 10.16
C ASN A 140 -6.49 18.14 8.63
N PHE A 141 -7.46 17.38 8.14
CA PHE A 141 -7.78 17.28 6.71
C PHE A 141 -9.23 17.68 6.46
N ARG A 142 -9.50 18.22 5.26
CA ARG A 142 -10.88 18.54 4.86
C ARG A 142 -11.61 17.35 4.27
N LEU A 143 -10.96 16.63 3.36
CA LEU A 143 -11.59 15.55 2.60
C LEU A 143 -11.05 14.19 3.02
N GLY A 144 -11.91 13.19 2.97
CA GLY A 144 -11.53 11.79 3.13
C GLY A 144 -12.47 10.84 2.40
N VAL A 145 -12.04 9.60 2.25
CA VAL A 145 -12.81 8.52 1.60
C VAL A 145 -13.06 7.41 2.61
N PHE A 146 -14.29 6.92 2.68
CA PHE A 146 -14.56 5.77 3.54
C PHE A 146 -13.85 4.51 3.07
N GLY A 147 -13.17 3.86 4.01
CA GLY A 147 -12.63 2.52 3.87
C GLY A 147 -13.63 1.47 4.36
N TYR A 148 -13.35 0.21 4.02
CA TYR A 148 -14.06 -0.90 4.64
C TYR A 148 -13.68 -0.96 6.14
N PRO A 149 -14.66 -1.01 7.06
CA PRO A 149 -14.38 -1.14 8.48
C PRO A 149 -13.86 -2.55 8.78
N ASP A 150 -12.54 -2.70 8.86
CA ASP A 150 -11.89 -3.94 9.30
C ASP A 150 -11.71 -3.93 10.84
N PHE A 151 -12.83 -3.97 11.56
CA PHE A 151 -12.83 -4.08 13.02
C PHE A 151 -13.38 -5.43 13.45
N GLU A 152 -12.78 -6.02 14.48
CA GLU A 152 -13.35 -7.17 15.16
C GLU A 152 -14.78 -6.86 15.62
N ASN A 153 -15.74 -7.68 15.18
CA ASN A 153 -17.18 -7.58 15.46
C ASN A 153 -17.99 -6.55 14.64
N PHE A 154 -17.50 -6.08 13.48
CA PHE A 154 -18.38 -5.33 12.57
C PHE A 154 -19.57 -6.21 12.10
N PRO A 155 -20.81 -5.69 12.07
CA PRO A 155 -21.98 -6.51 11.72
C PRO A 155 -21.86 -7.14 10.33
N LYS A 156 -21.70 -8.47 10.28
CA LYS A 156 -21.68 -9.22 9.02
C LYS A 156 -22.92 -8.90 8.17
N GLY A 157 -22.69 -8.62 6.90
CA GLY A 157 -23.74 -8.27 5.93
C GLY A 157 -24.06 -6.79 5.85
N VAL A 158 -23.40 -5.92 6.62
CA VAL A 158 -23.42 -4.46 6.39
C VAL A 158 -22.21 -4.09 5.54
N LEU A 159 -22.45 -3.31 4.50
CA LEU A 159 -21.43 -2.74 3.62
C LEU A 159 -21.40 -1.23 3.81
N VAL A 160 -20.22 -0.63 3.75
CA VAL A 160 -20.03 0.83 3.73
C VAL A 160 -19.48 1.21 2.35
N ALA A 161 -20.11 2.18 1.70
CA ALA A 161 -19.70 2.64 0.39
C ALA A 161 -18.50 3.59 0.48
N SER A 162 -17.47 3.35 -0.32
CA SER A 162 -16.32 4.26 -0.47
C SER A 162 -16.75 5.56 -1.12
N THR A 163 -17.08 6.54 -0.28
CA THR A 163 -17.61 7.85 -0.70
C THR A 163 -16.66 8.96 -0.25
N LEU A 164 -16.46 9.96 -1.10
CA LEU A 164 -15.73 11.18 -0.74
C LEU A 164 -16.59 12.05 0.18
N VAL A 165 -16.04 12.44 1.33
CA VAL A 165 -16.75 13.23 2.35
C VAL A 165 -15.89 14.37 2.89
N ASP A 166 -16.55 15.44 3.32
CA ASP A 166 -15.94 16.52 4.10
C ASP A 166 -15.97 16.13 5.59
N ILE A 167 -14.80 15.78 6.14
CA ILE A 167 -14.66 15.31 7.52
C ILE A 167 -14.68 16.45 8.54
N THR A 168 -14.62 17.72 8.11
CA THR A 168 -14.67 18.86 9.03
C THR A 168 -16.06 19.07 9.60
N LYS A 169 -17.10 18.55 8.93
CA LYS A 169 -18.50 18.68 9.34
C LYS A 169 -18.78 17.97 10.66
N GLU A 170 -19.77 18.46 11.40
CA GLU A 170 -20.24 17.81 12.64
C GLU A 170 -20.96 16.50 12.36
N ALA A 171 -21.78 16.48 11.30
CA ALA A 171 -22.49 15.30 10.82
C ALA A 171 -21.89 14.84 9.49
N ILE A 172 -21.10 13.77 9.54
CA ILE A 172 -20.48 13.14 8.37
C ILE A 172 -21.46 12.08 7.84
N PRO A 173 -21.93 12.19 6.58
CA PRO A 173 -22.85 11.22 6.00
C PRO A 173 -22.09 9.95 5.59
N VAL A 174 -22.55 8.79 6.05
CA VAL A 174 -21.99 7.47 5.72
C VAL A 174 -23.06 6.68 4.99
N ARG A 175 -22.78 6.33 3.73
CA ARG A 175 -23.66 5.51 2.91
C ARG A 175 -23.37 4.03 3.17
N CYS A 176 -24.39 3.27 3.53
CA CYS A 176 -24.25 1.86 3.87
C CYS A 176 -25.41 1.02 3.33
N ALA A 177 -25.17 -0.26 3.10
CA ALA A 177 -26.18 -1.21 2.65
C ALA A 177 -26.18 -2.46 3.53
N ASN A 178 -27.36 -2.95 3.91
CA ASN A 178 -27.51 -4.25 4.54
C ASN A 178 -27.88 -5.30 3.49
N VAL A 179 -26.91 -6.13 3.13
CA VAL A 179 -27.07 -7.24 2.18
C VAL A 179 -27.53 -8.54 2.83
N SER A 180 -27.88 -8.52 4.12
CA SER A 180 -28.48 -9.67 4.79
C SER A 180 -30.01 -9.66 4.72
N ASP A 181 -30.60 -10.80 5.07
CA ASP A 181 -32.04 -11.05 5.17
C ASP A 181 -32.68 -10.51 6.47
N LYS A 182 -31.86 -10.14 7.45
CA LYS A 182 -32.30 -9.62 8.76
C LYS A 182 -31.87 -8.17 8.97
N PRO A 183 -32.64 -7.36 9.72
CA PRO A 183 -32.21 -6.01 10.08
C PRO A 183 -30.92 -6.04 10.91
N LYS A 184 -30.10 -5.00 10.76
CA LYS A 184 -28.82 -4.84 11.47
C LYS A 184 -28.86 -3.57 12.31
N ILE A 185 -28.33 -3.65 13.53
CA ILE A 185 -28.34 -2.53 14.47
C ILE A 185 -26.92 -2.03 14.65
N ILE A 186 -26.73 -0.73 14.51
CA ILE A 186 -25.51 -0.02 14.86
C ILE A 186 -25.83 0.83 16.09
N LYS A 187 -25.12 0.59 17.19
CA LYS A 187 -25.34 1.31 18.45
C LYS A 187 -24.63 2.65 18.45
N LYS A 188 -25.26 3.67 19.05
CA LYS A 188 -24.65 4.97 19.29
C LYS A 188 -23.30 4.81 19.97
N GLY A 189 -22.32 5.60 19.56
CA GLY A 189 -20.97 5.57 20.16
C GLY A 189 -20.09 4.42 19.64
N LYS A 190 -20.61 3.51 18.80
CA LYS A 190 -19.78 2.50 18.13
C LYS A 190 -19.18 3.06 16.86
N VAL A 191 -17.94 2.67 16.61
CA VAL A 191 -17.27 2.94 15.34
C VAL A 191 -17.81 1.99 14.29
N TRP A 192 -18.20 2.54 13.16
CA TRP A 192 -18.93 1.79 12.13
C TRP A 192 -18.47 2.10 10.70
N ALA A 193 -17.55 3.06 10.54
CA ALA A 193 -16.80 3.26 9.32
C ALA A 193 -15.40 3.80 9.66
N THR A 194 -14.46 3.58 8.75
CA THR A 194 -13.15 4.23 8.73
C THR A 194 -13.12 5.24 7.59
N CYS A 195 -12.41 6.35 7.75
CA CYS A 195 -12.23 7.34 6.70
C CYS A 195 -10.75 7.66 6.55
N ILE A 196 -10.23 7.54 5.33
CA ILE A 196 -8.84 7.81 5.00
C ILE A 196 -8.78 9.21 4.37
N PRO A 197 -8.02 10.16 4.92
CA PRO A 197 -7.92 11.51 4.41
C PRO A 197 -7.21 11.52 3.07
N LEU A 198 -7.61 12.52 2.28
CA LEU A 198 -6.95 12.87 1.05
C LEU A 198 -6.04 14.08 1.33
N THR A 199 -4.77 13.92 0.97
CA THR A 199 -3.73 14.95 0.92
C THR A 199 -3.74 15.64 -0.42
#